data_AF-A0A7K9X9A3-F1
#
_entry.id   AF-A0A7K9X9A3-F1
#
_cell.length_a   1.000
_cell.length_b   1.000
_cell.length_c   1.000
_cell.angle_alpha   90.00
_cell.angle_beta   90.00
_cell.angle_gamma   90.00
#
_symmetry.space_group_name_H-M   'P 1'
#
loop_
_entity.id
_entity.type
_entity.pdbx_description
1 polymer ?
#
loop_
_entity_poly.entity_id
_entity_poly.type
_entity_poly.pdbx_seq_one_letter_code
_entity_poly.pdbx_strand_id
1 'polypeptide(L)'
;PLISASRWLLKRGELYLLLSEEGGIFRRGAGKLCYLFVFNDVLIITKKKSEESYAVMNYATLDQIVVEKIESMDPPSPPPSKTGSSGVARGAAGGHLLRVVMEKDSEGRREEVVLSAETLSDRARWMTALTHRDKEKPDSTPKGDLSQVEITHAYLAKQADEISLQQADVVLVLDGEDG
;
A
#
# COMPACT_ATOMS: atom_id res chain seq x y z
N PRO A 1 -21.23 -1.51 14.72
CA PRO A 1 -21.15 -0.06 15.05
C PRO A 1 -19.78 0.52 14.65
N LEU A 2 -19.72 1.76 14.13
CA LEU A 2 -18.44 2.40 13.77
C LEU A 2 -17.62 2.87 14.99
N ILE A 3 -18.24 2.89 16.17
CA ILE A 3 -17.60 3.21 17.45
C ILE A 3 -17.60 1.92 18.28
N SER A 4 -16.42 1.48 18.70
CA SER A 4 -16.21 0.33 19.59
C SER A 4 -15.12 0.68 20.61
N ALA A 5 -15.27 0.24 21.86
CA ALA A 5 -14.29 0.50 22.91
C ALA A 5 -12.97 -0.27 22.73
N SER A 6 -12.98 -1.35 21.93
CA SER A 6 -11.80 -2.16 21.60
C SER A 6 -11.13 -1.75 20.28
N ARG A 7 -11.62 -0.71 19.63
CA ARG A 7 -11.13 -0.26 18.32
C ARG A 7 -9.99 0.72 18.49
N TRP A 8 -8.85 0.38 17.90
CA TRP A 8 -7.67 1.25 17.86
C TRP A 8 -7.12 1.36 16.44
N LEU A 9 -6.53 2.49 16.13
CA LEU A 9 -6.07 2.83 14.78
C LEU A 9 -4.69 2.22 14.52
N LEU A 10 -4.59 1.35 13.51
CA LEU A 10 -3.34 0.78 13.02
C LEU A 10 -2.58 1.76 12.13
N LYS A 11 -3.25 2.32 11.12
CA LYS A 11 -2.65 3.26 10.16
C LYS A 11 -3.72 4.19 9.58
N ARG A 12 -3.32 5.40 9.23
CA ARG A 12 -4.11 6.34 8.44
C ARG A 12 -3.24 7.09 7.45
N GLY A 13 -3.82 7.53 6.34
CA GLY A 13 -3.08 8.27 5.33
C GLY A 13 -3.75 8.32 3.97
N GLU A 14 -3.11 9.04 3.06
CA GLU A 14 -3.58 9.25 1.69
C GLU A 14 -3.00 8.20 0.75
N LEU A 15 -3.82 7.74 -0.20
CA LEU A 15 -3.46 6.82 -1.27
C LEU A 15 -4.15 7.28 -2.56
N TYR A 16 -3.52 7.03 -3.70
CA TYR A 16 -4.16 7.26 -5.00
C TYR A 16 -5.08 6.09 -5.33
N LEU A 17 -6.33 6.37 -5.68
CA LEU A 17 -7.29 5.38 -6.17
C LEU A 17 -7.23 5.34 -7.71
N LEU A 18 -6.82 4.20 -8.28
CA LEU A 18 -6.60 4.06 -9.72
C LEU A 18 -7.79 3.44 -10.44
N LEU A 19 -8.34 2.34 -9.91
CA LEU A 19 -9.44 1.61 -10.54
C LEU A 19 -10.38 1.04 -9.47
N SER A 20 -11.65 0.93 -9.84
CA SER A 20 -12.63 0.09 -9.17
C SER A 20 -13.53 -0.53 -10.23
N GLU A 21 -13.80 -1.83 -10.10
CA GLU A 21 -14.61 -2.58 -11.07
C GLU A 21 -15.99 -1.95 -11.32
N GLU A 22 -16.51 -2.18 -12.53
CA GLU A 22 -17.80 -1.73 -13.03
C GLU A 22 -18.98 -2.23 -12.14
N GLY A 23 -19.32 -1.46 -11.12
CA GLY A 23 -20.58 -1.62 -10.39
C GLY A 23 -20.70 -0.80 -9.10
N GLY A 24 -19.56 -0.44 -8.50
CA GLY A 24 -19.49 0.07 -7.13
C GLY A 24 -19.48 1.61 -6.95
N ILE A 25 -19.31 2.02 -5.70
CA ILE A 25 -19.30 3.43 -5.23
C ILE A 25 -18.04 4.15 -5.74
N PHE A 26 -16.96 3.41 -6.00
CA PHE A 26 -15.67 3.95 -6.43
C PHE A 26 -15.55 4.19 -7.96
N ARG A 27 -16.57 3.87 -8.76
CA ARG A 27 -16.59 4.00 -10.24
C ARG A 27 -16.19 5.37 -10.80
N ARG A 28 -16.33 6.45 -10.03
CA ARG A 28 -16.11 7.82 -10.50
C ARG A 28 -14.74 8.39 -10.12
N GLY A 29 -13.78 7.51 -9.78
CA GLY A 29 -12.63 7.85 -8.92
C GLY A 29 -11.22 7.71 -9.49
N ALA A 30 -11.01 7.25 -10.72
CA ALA A 30 -9.66 7.06 -11.26
C ALA A 30 -8.82 8.34 -11.16
N GLY A 31 -7.66 8.25 -10.49
CA GLY A 31 -6.73 9.36 -10.27
C GLY A 31 -7.06 10.27 -9.08
N LYS A 32 -7.97 9.89 -8.18
CA LYS A 32 -8.32 10.68 -6.99
C LYS A 32 -7.57 10.20 -5.76
N LEU A 33 -7.15 11.14 -4.92
CA LEU A 33 -6.71 10.86 -3.56
C LEU A 33 -7.89 10.38 -2.72
N CYS A 34 -7.70 9.24 -2.04
CA CYS A 34 -8.56 8.77 -0.97
C CYS A 34 -7.76 8.77 0.33
N TYR A 35 -8.47 8.81 1.46
CA TYR A 35 -7.86 8.76 2.77
C TYR A 35 -8.40 7.52 3.50
N LEU A 36 -7.49 6.65 3.92
CA LEU A 36 -7.82 5.40 4.60
C LEU A 36 -7.65 5.57 6.10
N PHE A 37 -8.54 4.94 6.85
CA PHE A 37 -8.37 4.63 8.25
C PHE A 37 -8.42 3.12 8.42
N VAL A 38 -7.32 2.53 8.86
CA VAL A 38 -7.21 1.11 9.15
C VAL A 38 -7.18 0.98 10.65
N PHE A 39 -8.21 0.36 11.20
CA PHE A 39 -8.28 -0.05 12.59
C PHE A 39 -8.01 -1.55 12.69
N ASN A 40 -7.79 -2.04 13.90
CA ASN A 40 -7.56 -3.46 14.17
C ASN A 40 -8.65 -4.41 13.66
N ASP A 41 -9.88 -3.93 13.42
CA ASP A 41 -11.01 -4.73 12.98
C ASP A 41 -11.71 -4.22 11.71
N VAL A 42 -11.45 -2.99 11.27
CA VAL A 42 -12.16 -2.36 10.15
C VAL A 42 -11.25 -1.48 9.29
N LEU A 43 -11.44 -1.58 7.98
CA LEU A 43 -10.95 -0.61 7.00
C LEU A 43 -12.07 0.37 6.66
N ILE A 44 -11.78 1.66 6.74
CA ILE A 44 -12.67 2.74 6.28
C ILE A 44 -11.98 3.51 5.16
N ILE A 45 -12.62 3.56 3.99
CA ILE A 45 -12.15 4.36 2.85
C ILE A 45 -12.97 5.64 2.79
N THR A 46 -12.28 6.78 2.70
CA THR A 46 -12.93 8.08 2.73
C THR A 46 -12.42 9.01 1.63
N LYS A 47 -13.21 10.05 1.37
CA LYS A 47 -12.79 11.23 0.62
C LYS A 47 -12.65 12.41 1.59
N LYS A 48 -11.46 13.00 1.66
CA LYS A 48 -11.19 14.21 2.44
C LYS A 48 -12.05 15.38 1.93
N LYS A 49 -12.71 16.09 2.86
CA LYS A 49 -13.54 17.28 2.61
C LYS A 49 -12.86 18.54 3.13
N SER A 50 -12.24 18.44 4.30
CA SER A 50 -11.37 19.44 4.92
C SER A 50 -10.29 18.72 5.75
N GLU A 51 -9.45 19.44 6.49
CA GLU A 51 -8.42 18.80 7.33
C GLU A 51 -9.00 17.84 8.38
N GLU A 52 -10.17 18.18 8.92
CA GLU A 52 -10.82 17.43 10.01
C GLU A 52 -12.12 16.73 9.56
N SER A 53 -12.51 16.85 8.29
CA SER A 53 -13.75 16.27 7.76
C SER A 53 -13.49 15.30 6.62
N TYR A 54 -14.04 14.10 6.76
CA TYR A 54 -13.94 13.02 5.80
C TYR A 54 -15.32 12.48 5.48
N ALA A 55 -15.62 12.28 4.20
CA ALA A 55 -16.83 11.59 3.77
C ALA A 55 -16.51 10.11 3.57
N VAL A 56 -17.17 9.23 4.33
CA VAL A 56 -17.04 7.79 4.18
C VAL A 56 -17.57 7.38 2.79
N MET A 57 -16.74 6.65 2.05
CA MET A 57 -17.09 6.11 0.75
C MET A 57 -17.53 4.65 0.88
N ASN A 58 -16.75 3.84 1.58
CA ASN A 58 -17.08 2.47 1.92
C ASN A 58 -16.27 2.00 3.14
N TYR A 59 -16.65 0.86 3.70
CA TYR A 59 -15.90 0.19 4.77
C TYR A 59 -16.14 -1.31 4.72
N ALA A 60 -15.19 -2.07 5.24
CA ALA A 60 -15.30 -3.52 5.43
C ALA A 60 -14.49 -3.93 6.66
N THR A 61 -14.90 -5.00 7.34
CA THR A 61 -14.11 -5.57 8.43
C THR A 61 -12.85 -6.26 7.88
N LEU A 62 -11.74 -6.28 8.63
CA LEU A 62 -10.47 -6.80 8.12
C LEU A 62 -10.51 -8.31 7.78
N ASP A 63 -11.44 -9.06 8.36
CA ASP A 63 -11.69 -10.47 8.02
C ASP A 63 -12.42 -10.64 6.69
N GLN A 64 -13.09 -9.60 6.19
CA GLN A 64 -13.79 -9.56 4.91
C GLN A 64 -12.96 -8.87 3.81
N ILE A 65 -11.68 -8.58 4.05
CA ILE A 65 -10.78 -8.06 3.02
C ILE A 65 -9.66 -9.03 2.67
N VAL A 66 -9.29 -9.02 1.40
CA VAL A 66 -8.09 -9.65 0.85
C VAL A 66 -7.24 -8.56 0.22
N VAL A 67 -5.93 -8.61 0.46
CA VAL A 67 -4.97 -7.63 -0.04
C VAL A 67 -3.95 -8.34 -0.90
N GLU A 68 -3.73 -7.82 -2.10
CA GLU A 68 -2.78 -8.40 -3.05
C GLU A 68 -1.79 -7.33 -3.50
N LYS A 69 -0.50 -7.69 -3.53
CA LYS A 69 0.52 -6.89 -4.21
C LYS A 69 0.26 -6.99 -5.71
N ILE A 70 0.16 -5.85 -6.40
CA ILE A 70 0.15 -5.83 -7.86
C ILE A 70 1.56 -5.42 -8.29
N GLU A 71 2.22 -6.31 -9.02
CA GLU A 71 3.47 -5.98 -9.70
C GLU A 71 3.15 -5.09 -10.90
N SER A 72 3.83 -3.95 -10.97
CA SER A 72 3.74 -3.08 -12.14
C SER A 72 4.40 -3.84 -13.30
N MET A 73 3.64 -4.14 -14.36
CA MET A 73 4.26 -4.61 -15.60
C MET A 73 5.08 -3.47 -16.20
N ASP A 74 6.38 -3.42 -15.91
CA ASP A 74 7.31 -2.79 -16.83
C ASP A 74 7.46 -3.70 -18.06
N PRO A 75 7.31 -3.19 -19.30
CA PRO A 75 7.73 -3.96 -20.46
C PRO A 75 9.26 -4.16 -20.42
N PRO A 76 9.79 -5.29 -20.90
CA PRO A 76 11.23 -5.43 -21.09
C PRO A 76 11.70 -4.27 -21.98
N SER A 77 12.72 -3.55 -21.51
CA SER A 77 13.31 -2.36 -22.12
C SER A 77 13.37 -2.41 -23.66
N PRO A 78 13.00 -1.33 -24.38
CA PRO A 78 13.11 -1.33 -25.83
C PRO A 78 14.58 -1.23 -26.27
N PRO A 79 14.98 -1.81 -27.42
CA PRO A 79 16.31 -1.59 -27.99
C PRO A 79 16.49 -0.12 -28.41
N PRO A 80 17.74 0.38 -28.51
CA PRO A 80 17.99 1.80 -28.73
C PRO A 80 17.78 2.17 -30.21
N SER A 81 16.68 2.87 -30.52
CA SER A 81 16.56 3.55 -31.82
C SER A 81 15.78 4.87 -31.77
N LYS A 82 16.59 5.94 -31.83
CA LYS A 82 16.42 7.30 -32.39
C LYS A 82 15.01 7.85 -32.72
N THR A 83 14.77 9.05 -32.17
CA THR A 83 14.02 10.23 -32.71
C THR A 83 12.54 10.08 -33.10
N GLY A 84 11.68 10.84 -32.41
CA GLY A 84 10.36 11.25 -32.92
C GLY A 84 9.46 11.85 -31.84
N SER A 85 9.09 13.13 -31.99
CA SER A 85 8.11 13.83 -31.16
C SER A 85 6.74 13.13 -31.09
N SER A 86 6.13 13.07 -29.92
CA SER A 86 4.71 13.42 -29.70
C SER A 86 4.38 13.34 -28.21
N GLY A 87 3.59 14.32 -27.75
CA GLY A 87 3.15 14.40 -26.37
C GLY A 87 1.96 13.47 -26.05
N VAL A 88 1.56 13.58 -24.79
CA VAL A 88 0.34 13.08 -24.12
C VAL A 88 0.53 11.77 -23.32
N ALA A 89 0.24 11.92 -22.01
CA ALA A 89 0.00 10.90 -20.97
C ALA A 89 1.19 10.14 -20.36
N ARG A 90 2.03 10.86 -19.57
CA ARG A 90 2.88 10.23 -18.53
C ARG A 90 2.11 9.95 -17.23
N GLY A 91 1.02 9.19 -17.30
CA GLY A 91 0.25 8.86 -16.11
C GLY A 91 -0.32 7.46 -16.19
N ALA A 92 0.40 6.50 -15.61
CA ALA A 92 -0.02 5.14 -15.20
C ALA A 92 1.01 4.02 -15.45
N ALA A 93 2.32 4.32 -15.52
CA ALA A 93 3.37 3.31 -15.53
C ALA A 93 4.37 3.61 -14.40
N GLY A 94 4.44 2.76 -13.37
CA GLY A 94 5.39 2.88 -12.25
C GLY A 94 4.79 3.16 -10.86
N GLY A 95 3.57 2.69 -10.56
CA GLY A 95 2.97 2.85 -9.23
C GLY A 95 3.33 1.71 -8.26
N HIS A 96 3.46 2.01 -6.97
CA HIS A 96 3.55 0.97 -5.93
C HIS A 96 2.15 0.47 -5.58
N LEU A 97 1.65 -0.42 -6.45
CA LEU A 97 0.24 -0.82 -6.46
C LEU A 97 -0.09 -1.92 -5.45
N LEU A 98 -1.26 -1.79 -4.83
CA LEU A 98 -1.92 -2.84 -4.08
C LEU A 98 -3.40 -2.94 -4.49
N ARG A 99 -3.94 -4.15 -4.48
CA ARG A 99 -5.37 -4.46 -4.64
C ARG A 99 -5.97 -4.70 -3.27
N VAL A 100 -7.15 -4.15 -3.02
CA VAL A 100 -7.98 -4.50 -1.87
C VAL A 100 -9.31 -5.00 -2.38
N VAL A 101 -9.59 -6.27 -2.12
CA VAL A 101 -10.87 -6.92 -2.41
C VAL A 101 -11.65 -6.97 -1.11
N MET A 102 -12.80 -6.29 -1.08
CA MET A 102 -13.79 -6.41 0.00
C MET A 102 -14.80 -7.48 -0.42
N GLU A 103 -14.78 -8.64 0.23
CA GLU A 103 -15.75 -9.72 -0.03
C GLU A 103 -17.16 -9.32 0.42
N LYS A 104 -17.25 -8.56 1.51
CA LYS A 104 -18.48 -7.91 1.99
C LYS A 104 -18.19 -6.49 2.43
N ASP A 105 -18.61 -5.54 1.60
CA ASP A 105 -18.58 -4.13 1.90
C ASP A 105 -19.69 -3.71 2.88
N SER A 106 -19.84 -2.40 3.08
CA SER A 106 -20.88 -1.84 3.97
C SER A 106 -22.33 -2.14 3.55
N GLU A 107 -22.56 -2.49 2.29
CA GLU A 107 -23.84 -2.90 1.72
C GLU A 107 -23.93 -4.43 1.52
N GLY A 108 -22.93 -5.18 1.97
CA GLY A 108 -22.85 -6.64 1.82
C GLY A 108 -22.49 -7.11 0.40
N ARG A 109 -21.95 -6.22 -0.44
CA ARG A 109 -21.52 -6.51 -1.81
C ARG A 109 -20.02 -6.78 -1.86
N ARG A 110 -19.60 -7.53 -2.89
CA ARG A 110 -18.19 -7.66 -3.24
C ARG A 110 -17.76 -6.43 -4.03
N GLU A 111 -16.71 -5.75 -3.59
CA GLU A 111 -16.14 -4.59 -4.28
C GLU A 111 -14.61 -4.66 -4.24
N GLU A 112 -13.98 -4.17 -5.31
CA GLU A 112 -12.54 -4.18 -5.46
C GLU A 112 -12.02 -2.77 -5.76
N VAL A 113 -10.88 -2.44 -5.16
CA VAL A 113 -10.17 -1.18 -5.39
C VAL A 113 -8.67 -1.42 -5.62
N VAL A 114 -8.11 -0.67 -6.57
CA VAL A 114 -6.66 -0.60 -6.82
C VAL A 114 -6.13 0.72 -6.30
N LEU A 115 -5.13 0.64 -5.42
CA LEU A 115 -4.52 1.78 -4.74
C LEU A 115 -3.04 1.86 -5.11
N SER A 116 -2.49 3.07 -5.21
CA SER A 116 -1.04 3.30 -5.35
C SER A 116 -0.51 4.05 -4.15
N ALA A 117 0.52 3.48 -3.53
CA ALA A 117 1.35 4.13 -2.53
C ALA A 117 2.42 5.02 -3.18
N GLU A 118 3.02 5.91 -2.38
CA GLU A 118 4.06 6.84 -2.82
C GLU A 118 5.42 6.16 -2.98
N THR A 119 5.71 5.15 -2.15
CA THR A 119 6.98 4.40 -2.15
C THR A 119 6.74 2.90 -1.94
N LEU A 120 7.74 2.07 -2.27
CA LEU A 120 7.71 0.63 -1.94
C LEU A 120 7.48 0.41 -0.45
N SER A 121 8.22 1.11 0.41
CA SER A 121 8.09 1.02 1.86
C SER A 121 6.72 1.44 2.35
N ASP A 122 6.10 2.48 1.76
CA ASP A 122 4.74 2.85 2.12
C ASP A 122 3.72 1.78 1.69
N ARG A 123 3.86 1.18 0.50
CA ARG A 123 3.03 0.02 0.08
C ARG A 123 3.16 -1.14 1.08
N ALA A 124 4.39 -1.51 1.45
CA ALA A 124 4.64 -2.58 2.40
C ALA A 124 3.93 -2.32 3.74
N ARG A 125 4.04 -1.10 4.27
CA ARG A 125 3.34 -0.71 5.51
C ARG A 125 1.83 -0.74 5.37
N TRP A 126 1.28 -0.31 4.24
CA TRP A 126 -0.15 -0.44 3.96
C TRP A 126 -0.59 -1.90 3.93
N MET A 127 0.16 -2.77 3.25
CA MET A 127 -0.15 -4.20 3.23
C MET A 127 -0.08 -4.82 4.62
N THR A 128 0.95 -4.51 5.42
CA THR A 128 1.08 -5.01 6.80
C THR A 128 -0.10 -4.55 7.67
N ALA A 129 -0.51 -3.29 7.58
CA ALA A 129 -1.66 -2.78 8.34
C ALA A 129 -2.97 -3.43 7.90
N LEU A 130 -3.20 -3.62 6.59
CA LEU A 130 -4.43 -4.19 6.05
C LEU A 130 -4.52 -5.71 6.23
N THR A 131 -3.37 -6.39 6.27
CA THR A 131 -3.28 -7.83 6.55
C THR A 131 -3.08 -8.12 8.03
N HIS A 132 -3.11 -7.09 8.89
CA HIS A 132 -3.02 -7.24 10.33
C HIS A 132 -4.20 -8.09 10.81
N ARG A 133 -3.87 -9.35 11.08
CA ARG A 133 -4.70 -10.27 11.86
C ARG A 133 -3.91 -10.42 13.14
N ASP A 134 -4.56 -10.46 14.31
CA ASP A 134 -3.95 -10.59 15.65
C ASP A 134 -3.03 -11.84 15.84
N LYS A 135 -2.68 -12.53 14.76
CA LYS A 135 -1.62 -13.52 14.69
C LYS A 135 -0.28 -12.80 14.59
N GLU A 136 0.29 -12.47 15.74
CA GLU A 136 1.73 -12.49 15.92
C GLU A 136 2.23 -13.85 15.40
N LYS A 137 2.68 -13.90 14.14
CA LYS A 137 3.41 -15.07 13.66
C LYS A 137 4.69 -15.11 14.50
N PRO A 138 5.00 -16.21 15.20
CA PRO A 138 6.29 -16.35 15.83
C PRO A 138 7.36 -16.19 14.75
N ASP A 139 8.38 -15.40 15.07
CA ASP A 139 9.54 -15.15 14.25
C ASP A 139 10.20 -16.49 13.92
N SER A 140 9.88 -17.02 12.74
CA SER A 140 10.33 -18.33 12.24
C SER A 140 11.52 -18.19 11.31
N THR A 141 12.16 -17.01 11.30
CA THR A 141 13.31 -16.76 10.44
C THR A 141 14.51 -17.63 10.86
N PRO A 142 15.04 -18.48 9.96
CA PRO A 142 16.28 -19.20 10.20
C PRO A 142 17.41 -18.17 10.21
N LYS A 143 17.95 -17.86 11.39
CA LYS A 143 19.01 -16.85 11.59
C LYS A 143 20.37 -17.22 10.96
N GLY A 144 20.47 -18.34 10.25
CA GLY A 144 21.73 -18.93 9.79
C GLY A 144 22.24 -18.43 8.43
N ASP A 145 21.36 -18.10 7.48
CA ASP A 145 21.72 -17.92 6.06
C ASP A 145 21.42 -16.52 5.50
N LEU A 146 21.39 -15.49 6.36
CA LEU A 146 21.09 -14.12 5.92
C LEU A 146 22.28 -13.49 5.19
N SER A 147 21.99 -12.86 4.04
CA SER A 147 23.01 -12.16 3.25
C SER A 147 23.49 -10.89 3.98
N GLN A 148 24.81 -10.71 4.06
CA GLN A 148 25.42 -9.49 4.58
C GLN A 148 25.73 -8.54 3.43
N VAL A 149 25.31 -7.28 3.57
CA VAL A 149 25.56 -6.24 2.58
C VAL A 149 26.20 -5.03 3.26
N GLU A 150 27.15 -4.40 2.56
CA GLU A 150 27.78 -3.15 2.99
C GLU A 150 27.04 -1.96 2.38
N ILE A 151 26.78 -0.95 3.21
CA ILE A 151 26.12 0.28 2.82
C ILE A 151 27.11 1.19 2.08
N THR A 152 26.83 1.47 0.81
CA THR A 152 27.68 2.32 -0.03
C THR A 152 27.39 3.82 0.11
N HIS A 153 26.19 4.18 0.59
CA HIS A 153 25.73 5.55 0.74
C HIS A 153 24.96 5.71 2.06
N ALA A 154 25.23 6.80 2.78
CA ALA A 154 24.50 7.09 4.01
C ALA A 154 23.00 7.29 3.74
N TYR A 155 22.18 6.80 4.65
CA TYR A 155 20.73 6.94 4.64
C TYR A 155 20.25 7.46 6.00
N LEU A 156 19.44 8.52 5.99
CA LEU A 156 18.81 9.03 7.20
C LEU A 156 17.38 8.50 7.27
N ALA A 157 17.06 7.82 8.37
CA ALA A 157 15.71 7.34 8.64
C ALA A 157 14.72 8.51 8.61
N LYS A 158 13.65 8.35 7.83
CA LYS A 158 12.54 9.31 7.72
C LYS A 158 11.37 8.89 8.59
N GLN A 159 11.27 7.60 8.90
CA GLN A 159 10.16 7.02 9.64
C GLN A 159 10.66 6.24 10.86
N ALA A 160 9.80 6.06 11.86
CA ALA A 160 10.21 5.51 13.17
C ALA A 160 10.61 4.02 13.11
N ASP A 161 10.16 3.31 12.08
CA ASP A 161 10.48 1.92 11.79
C ASP A 161 11.73 1.75 10.90
N GLU A 162 12.33 2.87 10.46
CA GLU A 162 13.56 2.88 9.67
C GLU A 162 14.78 3.10 10.56
N ILE A 163 15.95 2.60 10.11
CA ILE A 163 17.23 2.80 10.77
C ILE A 163 18.13 3.70 9.92
N SER A 164 18.79 4.67 10.55
CA SER A 164 19.78 5.49 9.85
C SER A 164 21.07 4.70 9.68
N LEU A 165 21.64 4.72 8.48
CA LEU A 165 22.82 3.96 8.09
C LEU A 165 23.90 4.91 7.59
N GLN A 166 25.15 4.58 7.91
CA GLN A 166 26.34 5.26 7.44
C GLN A 166 27.03 4.46 6.33
N GLN A 167 27.87 5.14 5.56
CA GLN A 167 28.72 4.46 4.60
C GLN A 167 29.67 3.49 5.32
N ALA A 168 29.84 2.29 4.76
CA ALA A 168 30.57 1.16 5.32
C ALA A 168 29.90 0.42 6.50
N ASP A 169 28.65 0.76 6.86
CA ASP A 169 27.86 -0.09 7.76
C ASP A 169 27.58 -1.44 7.09
N VAL A 170 27.53 -2.53 7.87
CA VAL A 170 27.18 -3.87 7.37
C VAL A 170 25.86 -4.32 8.01
N VAL A 171 24.90 -4.71 7.19
CA VAL A 171 23.56 -5.14 7.63
C VAL A 171 23.22 -6.53 7.11
N LEU A 172 22.36 -7.24 7.85
CA LEU A 172 21.79 -8.53 7.45
C LEU A 172 20.45 -8.30 6.73
N VAL A 173 20.30 -8.89 5.55
CA VAL A 173 19.07 -8.82 4.76
C VAL A 173 18.18 -10.01 5.12
N LEU A 174 17.00 -9.72 5.70
CA LEU A 174 16.03 -10.72 6.16
C LEU A 174 15.09 -11.21 5.04
N ASP A 175 14.61 -10.29 4.21
CA ASP A 175 13.77 -10.58 3.07
C ASP A 175 13.98 -9.51 2.00
N GLY A 176 13.92 -9.91 0.74
CA GLY A 176 13.97 -8.99 -0.40
C GLY A 176 12.57 -8.78 -0.92
N GLU A 177 12.07 -7.53 -0.93
CA GLU A 177 11.00 -7.23 -1.88
C GLU A 177 11.63 -7.17 -3.26
N ASP A 178 11.49 -8.26 -4.03
CA ASP A 178 11.86 -8.26 -5.45
C ASP A 178 11.20 -7.04 -6.12
N GLY A 179 12.08 -6.21 -6.70
CA GLY A 179 11.78 -4.96 -7.38
C GLY A 179 11.41 -5.18 -8.83
#